data_AF-A0A926Q160-F1
#
_entry.id   AF-A0A926Q160-F1
#
_cell.length_a   1.000
_cell.length_b   1.000
_cell.length_c   1.000
_cell.angle_alpha   90.00
_cell.angle_beta   90.00
_cell.angle_gamma   90.00
#
_symmetry.space_group_name_H-M   'P 1'
#
loop_
_entity.id
_entity.type
_entity.pdbx_description
1 polymer ?
#
loop_
_entity_poly.entity_id
_entity_poly.type
_entity_poly.pdbx_seq_one_letter_code
_entity_poly.pdbx_strand_id
1 'polypeptide(L)'
;HIIAVRTTPGAAYRWNLTVQQLHTYYVLAGATPILVHNTNSPIGCGPGGEPIYDIPAGSSGGFGAGKKIPPSLLKDYDVGKNAEPGSITPLCSYCRTNPAAAIDHVEPRIGGGDLTDANTTPACTFCNSSKRDRLAPLNPPPSYTGAWPPPWWPSRMTPP
;
A
#
# COMPACT_ATOMS: atom_id res chain seq x y z
N HIS A 1 -4.55 -32.02 -15.85
CA HIS A 1 -3.27 -32.73 -16.12
C HIS A 1 -2.14 -31.73 -15.93
N ILE A 2 -1.14 -32.03 -15.09
CA ILE A 2 0.02 -31.13 -14.87
C ILE A 2 0.93 -31.20 -16.09
N ILE A 3 1.35 -30.05 -16.62
CA ILE A 3 2.07 -29.94 -17.89
C ILE A 3 3.57 -29.66 -17.75
N ALA A 4 4.07 -29.22 -16.58
CA ALA A 4 5.51 -29.12 -16.29
C ALA A 4 5.81 -28.93 -14.79
N VAL A 5 6.99 -29.37 -14.35
CA VAL A 5 7.58 -29.09 -13.02
C VAL A 5 9.00 -28.57 -13.20
N ARG A 6 9.38 -27.51 -12.48
CA ARG A 6 10.75 -26.98 -12.45
C ARG A 6 11.28 -27.02 -11.01
N THR A 7 12.30 -27.84 -10.78
CA THR A 7 12.96 -27.97 -9.48
C THR A 7 13.90 -26.80 -9.23
N THR A 8 13.77 -26.16 -8.06
CA THR A 8 14.71 -25.17 -7.54
C THR A 8 15.29 -25.68 -6.22
N PRO A 9 16.62 -25.56 -5.98
CA PRO A 9 17.22 -26.03 -4.75
C PRO A 9 16.71 -25.25 -3.53
N GLY A 10 16.31 -25.96 -2.48
CA GLY A 10 15.88 -25.40 -1.21
C GLY A 10 15.60 -26.51 -0.18
N ALA A 11 15.73 -26.21 1.11
CA ALA A 11 15.58 -27.20 2.20
C ALA A 11 14.14 -27.76 2.38
N ALA A 12 13.20 -27.36 1.53
CA ALA A 12 11.81 -27.81 1.53
C ALA A 12 11.22 -27.67 0.11
N TYR A 13 10.15 -28.42 -0.17
CA TYR A 13 9.37 -28.24 -1.39
C TYR A 13 8.81 -26.83 -1.47
N ARG A 14 9.06 -26.12 -2.57
CA ARG A 14 8.54 -24.78 -2.85
C ARG A 14 7.73 -24.85 -4.13
N TRP A 15 6.51 -24.34 -4.08
CA TRP A 15 5.59 -24.30 -5.22
C TRP A 15 5.38 -22.85 -5.63
N ASN A 16 5.62 -22.53 -6.90
CA ASN A 16 5.25 -21.23 -7.45
C ASN A 16 3.73 -21.25 -7.69
N LEU A 17 2.99 -20.43 -6.96
CA LEU A 17 1.56 -20.24 -7.17
C LEU A 17 1.36 -19.04 -8.11
N THR A 18 0.82 -19.29 -9.30
CA THR A 18 0.28 -18.20 -10.14
C THR A 18 -1.16 -17.99 -9.76
N VAL A 19 -1.43 -16.84 -9.15
CA VAL A 19 -2.74 -16.49 -8.61
C VAL A 19 -3.37 -15.45 -9.53
N GLN A 20 -4.50 -15.79 -10.16
CA GLN A 20 -5.17 -14.88 -11.11
C GLN A 20 -6.10 -13.85 -10.46
N GLN A 21 -6.53 -14.04 -9.20
CA GLN A 21 -7.39 -13.11 -8.45
C GLN A 21 -7.04 -13.15 -6.96
N LEU A 22 -7.26 -12.06 -6.21
CA LEU A 22 -6.97 -11.98 -4.77
C LEU A 22 -7.85 -12.98 -4.01
N HIS A 23 -7.26 -14.12 -3.67
CA HIS A 23 -7.79 -15.03 -2.66
C HIS A 23 -6.84 -14.97 -1.47
N THR A 24 -7.41 -14.89 -0.28
CA THR A 24 -6.72 -15.25 0.94
C THR A 24 -6.21 -16.70 0.78
N TYR A 25 -4.90 -16.91 0.60
CA TYR A 25 -4.37 -18.27 0.50
C TYR A 25 -4.23 -18.87 1.89
N TYR A 26 -4.95 -19.95 2.10
CA TYR A 26 -4.75 -20.84 3.23
C TYR A 26 -3.55 -21.73 2.92
N VAL A 27 -2.39 -21.42 3.48
CA VAL A 27 -1.21 -22.27 3.37
C VAL A 27 -1.01 -22.97 4.71
N LEU A 28 -1.03 -24.30 4.71
CA LEU A 28 -0.68 -25.10 5.89
C LEU A 28 0.82 -25.33 5.92
N ALA A 29 1.48 -24.90 6.99
CA ALA A 29 2.83 -25.36 7.34
C ALA A 29 2.70 -26.45 8.41
N GLY A 30 2.63 -27.72 7.98
CA GLY A 30 2.21 -28.81 8.86
C GLY A 30 0.72 -28.72 9.18
N ALA A 31 0.37 -28.58 10.47
CA ALA A 31 -1.01 -28.37 10.92
C ALA A 31 -1.35 -26.89 11.19
N THR A 32 -0.40 -25.97 11.01
CA THR A 32 -0.58 -24.56 11.35
C THR A 32 -1.09 -23.77 10.14
N PRO A 33 -2.25 -23.10 10.25
CA PRO A 33 -2.73 -22.22 9.20
C PRO A 33 -1.90 -20.93 9.13
N ILE A 34 -1.36 -20.62 7.94
CA ILE A 34 -0.69 -19.36 7.65
C ILE A 34 -1.61 -18.53 6.75
N LEU A 35 -1.97 -17.35 7.26
CA LEU A 35 -2.66 -16.30 6.52
C LEU A 35 -1.62 -15.42 5.84
N VAL A 36 -1.51 -15.50 4.50
CA VAL A 36 -0.62 -14.61 3.74
C VAL A 36 -1.45 -13.46 3.18
N HIS A 37 -1.24 -12.26 3.69
CA HIS A 37 -1.70 -11.02 3.07
C HIS A 37 -0.52 -10.39 2.33
N ASN A 38 -0.68 -10.18 1.01
CA ASN A 38 0.30 -9.43 0.21
C ASN A 38 0.11 -7.94 0.51
N THR A 39 0.53 -7.54 1.71
CA THR A 39 0.52 -6.15 2.15
C THR A 39 1.74 -5.44 1.59
N ASN A 40 1.53 -4.25 1.05
CA ASN A 40 2.59 -3.31 0.71
C ASN A 40 3.48 -3.19 1.95
N SER A 41 4.74 -3.58 1.85
CA SER A 41 5.64 -3.61 3.00
C SER A 41 6.44 -2.31 3.08
N PRO A 42 6.84 -1.86 4.29
CA PRO A 42 7.72 -0.70 4.41
C PRO A 42 9.01 -0.93 3.63
N ILE A 43 9.42 0.08 2.86
CA ILE A 43 10.67 0.08 2.09
C ILE A 43 11.83 0.73 2.86
N GLY A 44 11.55 1.30 4.03
CA GLY A 44 12.53 1.95 4.88
C GLY A 44 11.90 2.59 6.10
N CYS A 45 12.70 3.38 6.82
CA CYS A 45 12.28 4.06 8.03
C CYS A 45 12.63 5.56 7.96
N GLY A 46 11.77 6.40 8.56
CA GLY A 46 11.99 7.81 8.78
C GLY A 46 12.96 8.09 9.94
N PRO A 47 13.25 9.37 10.22
CA PRO A 47 14.20 9.77 11.26
C PRO A 47 13.85 9.28 12.67
N GLY A 48 12.57 9.10 12.98
CA GLY A 48 12.06 8.59 14.24
C GLY A 48 11.75 7.09 14.22
N GLY A 49 12.13 6.37 13.15
CA GLY A 49 11.80 4.96 12.96
C GLY A 49 10.41 4.74 12.34
N GLU A 50 9.77 5.79 11.82
CA GLU A 50 8.46 5.68 11.17
C GLU A 50 8.55 4.83 9.90
N PRO A 51 7.68 3.84 9.68
CA PRO A 51 7.69 3.09 8.43
C PRO A 51 7.43 4.00 7.22
N ILE A 52 8.20 3.81 6.16
CA ILE A 52 8.01 4.47 4.86
C ILE A 52 7.50 3.46 3.86
N TYR A 53 6.38 3.76 3.22
CA TYR A 53 5.80 2.94 2.15
C TYR A 53 5.95 3.64 0.80
N ASP A 54 6.23 2.86 -0.24
CA ASP A 54 6.18 3.34 -1.62
C ASP A 54 4.74 3.53 -2.11
N ILE A 55 4.59 4.32 -3.17
CA ILE A 55 3.30 4.57 -3.81
C ILE A 55 3.07 3.47 -4.87
N PRO A 56 2.13 2.53 -4.64
CA PRO A 56 1.92 1.41 -5.55
C PRO A 56 1.37 1.90 -6.89
N ALA A 57 1.44 1.07 -7.93
CA ALA A 57 1.05 1.42 -9.29
C ALA A 57 -0.36 2.04 -9.40
N GLY A 58 -1.27 1.61 -8.53
CA GLY A 58 -2.71 1.83 -8.64
C GLY A 58 -3.37 0.63 -9.30
N SER A 59 -4.57 0.29 -8.86
CA SER A 59 -5.39 -0.75 -9.49
C SER A 59 -6.88 -0.42 -9.41
N SER A 60 -7.63 -0.91 -10.41
CA SER A 60 -9.07 -0.68 -10.57
C SER A 60 -9.81 -1.97 -10.92
N GLY A 61 -11.10 -2.00 -10.60
CA GLY A 61 -11.98 -3.15 -10.89
C GLY A 61 -11.76 -4.37 -9.99
N GLY A 62 -10.78 -4.34 -9.08
CA GLY A 62 -10.54 -5.39 -8.10
C GLY A 62 -11.47 -5.37 -6.89
N PHE A 63 -11.05 -6.04 -5.82
CA PHE A 63 -11.80 -6.12 -4.57
C PHE A 63 -12.12 -4.72 -4.01
N GLY A 64 -13.40 -4.43 -3.76
CA GLY A 64 -13.79 -3.14 -3.21
C GLY A 64 -13.73 -1.96 -4.18
N ALA A 65 -13.63 -2.19 -5.50
CA ALA A 65 -13.69 -1.14 -6.52
C ALA A 65 -14.79 -0.09 -6.25
N GLY A 66 -14.39 1.19 -6.23
CA GLY A 66 -15.26 2.34 -5.99
C GLY A 66 -15.79 2.49 -4.55
N LYS A 67 -15.49 1.55 -3.65
CA LYS A 67 -15.92 1.60 -2.25
C LYS A 67 -15.03 2.53 -1.44
N LYS A 68 -15.55 2.99 -0.29
CA LYS A 68 -14.75 3.73 0.68
C LYS A 68 -13.78 2.75 1.35
N ILE A 69 -12.60 3.23 1.73
CA ILE A 69 -11.74 2.49 2.65
C ILE A 69 -12.50 2.30 3.96
N PRO A 70 -12.77 1.05 4.37
CA PRO A 70 -13.43 0.78 5.64
C PRO A 70 -12.43 0.96 6.80
N PRO A 71 -12.90 1.22 8.03
CA PRO A 71 -12.03 1.38 9.18
C PRO A 71 -11.09 0.19 9.44
N SER A 72 -11.48 -1.03 9.03
CA SER A 72 -10.64 -2.23 9.17
C SER A 72 -9.31 -2.11 8.43
N LEU A 73 -9.29 -1.48 7.25
CA LEU A 73 -8.08 -1.33 6.45
C LEU A 73 -7.07 -0.38 7.12
N LEU A 74 -7.51 0.53 7.99
CA LEU A 74 -6.60 1.44 8.72
C LEU A 74 -5.59 0.68 9.57
N LYS A 75 -5.95 -0.53 10.02
CA LYS A 75 -5.05 -1.40 10.79
C LYS A 75 -3.91 -1.95 9.95
N ASP A 76 -4.11 -2.17 8.64
CA ASP A 76 -3.10 -2.77 7.75
C ASP A 76 -1.83 -1.91 7.63
N TYR A 77 -1.95 -0.60 7.90
CA TYR A 77 -0.85 0.36 7.90
C TYR A 77 -0.61 1.00 9.28
N ASP A 78 -1.26 0.53 10.35
CA ASP A 78 -1.21 1.15 11.68
C ASP A 78 -1.50 2.66 11.68
N VAL A 79 -2.61 3.06 11.04
CA VAL A 79 -2.99 4.47 10.87
C VAL A 79 -4.18 4.88 11.74
N GLY A 80 -4.07 6.03 12.39
CA GLY A 80 -5.18 6.70 13.08
C GLY A 80 -5.67 5.96 14.32
N LYS A 81 -6.97 6.04 14.61
CA LYS A 81 -7.58 5.47 15.83
C LYS A 81 -7.54 3.94 15.91
N ASN A 82 -7.21 3.27 14.81
CA ASN A 82 -7.15 1.81 14.72
C ASN A 82 -5.70 1.30 14.69
N ALA A 83 -4.71 2.17 14.88
CA ALA A 83 -3.31 1.77 15.04
C ALA A 83 -3.14 0.97 16.34
N GLU A 84 -2.26 -0.03 16.32
CA GLU A 84 -1.91 -0.77 17.51
C GLU A 84 -1.33 0.16 18.60
N PRO A 85 -1.72 0.02 19.89
CA PRO A 85 -1.21 0.88 20.95
C PRO A 85 0.32 0.84 21.05
N GLY A 86 0.95 2.02 20.99
CA GLY A 86 2.42 2.15 21.05
C GLY A 86 3.13 1.91 19.73
N SER A 87 2.41 1.67 18.63
CA SER A 87 3.00 1.61 17.29
C SER A 87 3.43 3.00 16.80
N ILE A 88 4.44 3.03 15.94
CA ILE A 88 4.90 4.26 15.29
C ILE A 88 4.11 4.42 13.99
N THR A 89 3.29 5.46 13.91
CA THR A 89 2.52 5.77 12.69
C THR A 89 3.45 5.98 11.50
N PRO A 90 3.15 5.41 10.33
CA PRO A 90 3.99 5.60 9.16
C PRO A 90 3.98 7.03 8.64
N LEU A 91 5.04 7.38 7.91
CA LEU A 91 5.06 8.63 7.15
C LEU A 91 4.13 8.53 5.94
N CYS A 92 3.52 9.66 5.59
CA CYS A 92 2.76 9.81 4.35
C CYS A 92 3.62 9.43 3.14
N SER A 93 3.14 8.50 2.31
CA SER A 93 3.87 8.05 1.11
C SER A 93 4.13 9.18 0.11
N TYR A 94 3.27 10.20 0.09
CA TYR A 94 3.43 11.36 -0.81
C TYR A 94 4.55 12.30 -0.37
N CYS A 95 4.51 12.82 0.86
CA CYS A 95 5.47 13.84 1.30
C CYS A 95 6.64 13.32 2.13
N ARG A 96 6.54 12.12 2.72
CA ARG A 96 7.51 11.53 3.66
C ARG A 96 7.94 12.50 4.78
N THR A 97 7.07 13.44 5.15
CA THR A 97 7.33 14.45 6.20
C THR A 97 6.29 14.38 7.31
N ASN A 98 5.01 14.28 6.95
CA ASN A 98 3.92 14.25 7.91
C ASN A 98 3.52 12.80 8.20
N PRO A 99 3.10 12.48 9.44
CA PRO A 99 2.52 11.18 9.75
C PRO A 99 1.24 10.97 8.94
N ALA A 100 1.01 9.72 8.55
CA ALA A 100 -0.23 9.32 7.89
C ALA A 100 -1.41 9.45 8.84
N ALA A 101 -2.53 9.94 8.32
CA ALA A 101 -3.78 10.09 9.08
C ALA A 101 -4.93 9.31 8.43
N ALA A 102 -4.74 8.84 7.20
CA ALA A 102 -5.67 8.04 6.44
C ALA A 102 -4.91 7.09 5.50
N ILE A 103 -5.64 6.14 4.93
CA ILE A 103 -5.21 5.44 3.73
C ILE A 103 -5.85 6.16 2.54
N ASP A 104 -5.08 6.30 1.48
CA ASP A 104 -5.54 6.86 0.21
C ASP A 104 -5.63 5.78 -0.86
N HIS A 105 -6.54 5.99 -1.82
CA HIS A 105 -6.55 5.22 -3.05
C HIS A 105 -5.65 5.92 -4.08
N VAL A 106 -4.66 5.22 -4.64
CA VAL A 106 -3.81 5.73 -5.71
C VAL A 106 -4.65 6.04 -6.96
N GLU A 107 -5.33 5.03 -7.50
CA GLU A 107 -6.42 5.21 -8.47
C GLU A 107 -7.69 5.61 -7.71
N PRO A 108 -8.27 6.78 -7.96
CA PRO A 108 -9.42 7.25 -7.22
C PRO A 108 -10.65 6.35 -7.37
N ARG A 109 -11.50 6.38 -6.35
CA ARG A 109 -12.77 5.63 -6.34
C ARG A 109 -13.67 5.92 -7.54
N ILE A 110 -13.70 7.18 -8.00
CA ILE A 110 -14.52 7.59 -9.15
C ILE A 110 -13.99 6.99 -10.47
N GLY A 111 -12.69 6.67 -10.53
CA GLY A 111 -12.05 5.93 -11.63
C GLY A 111 -12.12 4.40 -11.46
N GLY A 112 -12.88 3.90 -10.48
CA GLY A 112 -13.01 2.47 -10.22
C GLY A 112 -11.87 1.86 -9.40
N GLY A 113 -11.04 2.71 -8.78
CA GLY A 113 -9.97 2.28 -7.88
C GLY A 113 -10.45 1.33 -6.79
N ASP A 114 -9.69 0.26 -6.56
CA ASP A 114 -10.03 -0.82 -5.65
C ASP A 114 -9.35 -0.71 -4.28
N LEU A 115 -9.70 -1.62 -3.37
CA LEU A 115 -9.21 -1.69 -1.99
C LEU A 115 -8.08 -2.70 -1.82
N THR A 116 -7.42 -3.10 -2.91
CA THR A 116 -6.24 -3.97 -2.81
C THR A 116 -5.01 -3.14 -2.44
N ASP A 117 -3.99 -3.79 -1.87
CA ASP A 117 -2.70 -3.15 -1.59
C ASP A 117 -1.98 -2.60 -2.82
N ALA A 118 -2.35 -3.03 -4.02
CA ALA A 118 -1.86 -2.44 -5.27
C ALA A 118 -2.44 -1.04 -5.54
N ASN A 119 -3.46 -0.63 -4.77
CA ASN A 119 -4.12 0.66 -4.89
C ASN A 119 -4.16 1.47 -3.59
N THR A 120 -3.79 0.93 -2.44
CA THR A 120 -3.86 1.65 -1.16
C THR A 120 -2.48 2.08 -0.66
N THR A 121 -2.40 3.27 -0.05
CA THR A 121 -1.14 3.78 0.53
C THR A 121 -1.42 4.72 1.71
N PRO A 122 -0.56 4.78 2.74
CA PRO A 122 -0.76 5.70 3.86
C PRO A 122 -0.52 7.17 3.43
N ALA A 123 -1.42 8.06 3.84
CA ALA A 123 -1.39 9.47 3.45
C ALA A 123 -1.74 10.39 4.62
N CYS A 124 -1.05 11.52 4.71
CA CYS A 124 -1.43 12.60 5.63
C CYS A 124 -2.67 13.34 5.12
N THR A 125 -3.38 14.01 6.03
CA THR A 125 -4.59 14.79 5.70
C THR A 125 -4.36 15.80 4.59
N PHE A 126 -3.21 16.47 4.57
CA PHE A 126 -2.90 17.50 3.57
C PHE A 126 -2.75 16.92 2.17
N CYS A 127 -1.88 15.91 1.99
CA CYS A 127 -1.65 15.28 0.69
C CYS A 127 -2.92 14.59 0.18
N ASN A 128 -3.65 13.88 1.04
CA ASN A 128 -4.90 13.22 0.66
C ASN A 128 -5.95 14.26 0.17
N SER A 129 -6.11 15.36 0.92
CA SER A 129 -7.05 16.43 0.55
C SER A 129 -6.62 17.20 -0.71
N SER A 130 -5.31 17.32 -0.95
CA SER A 130 -4.76 17.98 -2.14
C SER A 130 -4.91 17.11 -3.39
N LYS A 131 -4.73 15.79 -3.26
CA LYS A 131 -4.90 14.82 -4.35
C LYS A 131 -6.36 14.72 -4.78
N ARG A 132 -7.28 14.44 -3.85
CA ARG A 132 -8.69 14.15 -4.15
C ARG A 132 -8.82 13.00 -5.16
N ASP A 133 -9.48 13.25 -6.29
CA ASP A 133 -9.71 12.34 -7.41
C ASP A 133 -8.61 12.42 -8.49
N ARG A 134 -7.47 13.05 -8.19
CA ARG A 134 -6.32 13.11 -9.09
C ARG A 134 -5.36 11.96 -8.85
N LEU A 135 -4.44 11.79 -9.79
CA LEU A 135 -3.35 10.82 -9.67
C LEU A 135 -2.35 11.19 -8.57
N ALA A 136 -2.13 12.49 -8.32
CA ALA A 136 -1.14 12.96 -7.34
C ALA A 136 -1.60 14.25 -6.62
N PRO A 137 -1.11 14.52 -5.39
CA PRO A 137 -1.38 15.78 -4.72
C PRO A 137 -0.76 16.98 -5.43
N LEU A 138 -1.56 18.04 -5.60
CA LEU A 138 -1.13 19.25 -6.31
C LEU A 138 -0.11 20.07 -5.52
N ASN A 139 -0.29 20.17 -4.21
CA ASN A 139 0.50 21.04 -3.36
C ASN A 139 1.18 20.23 -2.24
N PRO A 140 2.43 20.57 -1.89
CA PRO A 140 3.08 20.01 -0.72
C PRO A 140 2.48 20.59 0.58
N PRO A 141 2.53 19.86 1.71
CA PRO A 141 2.18 20.43 3.01
C PRO A 141 3.17 21.54 3.40
N PRO A 142 2.78 22.50 4.27
CA PRO A 142 3.65 23.60 4.69
C PRO A 142 4.96 23.15 5.36
N SER A 143 4.99 21.96 5.95
CA SER A 143 6.17 21.34 6.58
C SER A 143 7.15 20.73 5.57
N TYR A 144 6.76 20.54 4.32
CA TYR A 144 7.59 19.91 3.31
C TYR A 144 8.67 20.87 2.79
N THR A 145 9.88 20.35 2.62
CA THR A 145 11.01 21.07 2.01
C THR A 145 11.56 20.24 0.85
N GLY A 146 11.81 20.88 -0.29
CA GLY A 146 12.38 20.23 -1.48
C GLY A 146 11.56 20.46 -2.75
N ALA A 147 11.92 19.73 -3.81
CA ALA A 147 11.19 19.77 -5.07
C ALA A 147 9.82 19.09 -4.93
N TRP A 148 8.80 19.68 -5.57
CA TRP A 148 7.48 19.08 -5.70
C TRP A 148 7.15 18.94 -7.19
N PRO A 149 6.98 17.73 -7.72
CA PRO A 149 6.95 16.43 -7.04
C PRO A 149 8.32 15.98 -6.50
N PRO A 150 8.35 15.19 -5.41
CA PRO A 150 9.59 14.66 -4.84
C PRO A 150 10.18 13.52 -5.68
N PRO A 151 11.49 13.21 -5.55
CA PRO A 151 12.18 12.25 -6.41
C PRO A 151 11.75 10.79 -6.22
N TRP A 152 11.07 10.45 -5.12
CA TRP A 152 10.55 9.09 -4.90
C TRP A 152 9.17 8.87 -5.53
N TRP A 153 8.56 9.90 -6.11
CA TRP A 153 7.32 9.68 -6.83
C TRP A 153 7.59 8.87 -8.11
N PRO A 154 6.73 7.90 -8.43
CA PRO A 154 6.80 7.22 -9.70
C PRO A 154 6.64 8.23 -10.85
N SER A 155 7.32 7.99 -11.97
CA SER A 155 7.31 8.88 -13.14
C SER A 155 5.91 9.20 -13.68
N ARG A 156 4.93 8.30 -13.52
CA ARG A 156 3.53 8.55 -13.88
C ARG A 156 2.87 9.68 -13.10
N MET A 157 3.39 10.01 -11.90
CA MET A 157 2.88 11.06 -11.02
C MET A 157 3.62 12.40 -11.19
N THR A 158 4.68 12.41 -12.00
CA THR A 158 5.43 13.62 -12.31
C THR A 158 5.01 14.14 -13.69
N PRO A 159 4.68 15.43 -13.85
CA PRO A 159 4.51 16.01 -15.18
C PRO A 159 5.77 15.77 -16.03
N PRO A 160 5.62 15.55 -17.34
CA PRO A 160 6.75 15.43 -18.26
C PRO A 160 7.56 16.73 -18.37
#